data_AF-A0A964QH34-F1
#
_entry.id   AF-A0A964QH34-F1
#
_cell.length_a   1.000
_cell.length_b   1.000
_cell.length_c   1.000
_cell.angle_alpha   90.00
_cell.angle_beta   90.00
_cell.angle_gamma   90.00
#
_symmetry.space_group_name_H-M   'P 1'
#
loop_
_entity.id
_entity.type
_entity.pdbx_description
1 polymer ?
#
loop_
_entity_poly.entity_id
_entity_poly.type
_entity_poly.pdbx_seq_one_letter_code
_entity_poly.pdbx_strand_id
1 'polypeptide(L)'
;MLHRQLQNALEEIFGTQFVEEALAQSELAQEVIYDRPKDFKQAVLGFQRLSFRDEQQRYAAGLETGMGIALICALLDEPTRELVWELGLNYI
;
A
#
# COMPACT_ATOMS: atom_id res chain seq x y z
N MET A 1 -16.26 -9.60 -2.42
CA MET A 1 -16.88 -8.32 -2.03
C MET A 1 -15.93 -7.42 -1.23
N LEU A 2 -15.19 -7.95 -0.25
CA LEU A 2 -14.24 -7.16 0.57
C LEU A 2 -13.17 -6.42 -0.24
N HIS A 3 -12.57 -7.07 -1.25
CA HIS A 3 -11.55 -6.45 -2.12
C HIS A 3 -12.07 -5.23 -2.90
N ARG A 4 -13.34 -5.24 -3.33
CA ARG A 4 -13.93 -4.12 -4.09
C ARG A 4 -14.10 -2.88 -3.21
N GLN A 5 -14.53 -3.06 -1.97
CA GLN A 5 -14.70 -1.94 -1.02
C GLN A 5 -13.36 -1.34 -0.62
N LEU A 6 -12.36 -2.19 -0.36
CA LEU A 6 -11.00 -1.75 -0.07
C LEU A 6 -10.37 -1.02 -1.25
N GLN A 7 -10.52 -1.57 -2.47
CA GLN A 7 -10.05 -0.93 -3.69
C GLN A 7 -10.68 0.44 -3.88
N ASN A 8 -12.01 0.57 -3.79
CA ASN A 8 -12.68 1.87 -3.90
C ASN A 8 -12.17 2.88 -2.86
N ALA A 9 -11.94 2.44 -1.62
CA ALA A 9 -11.39 3.31 -0.59
C ALA A 9 -9.98 3.79 -0.91
N LEU A 10 -9.13 2.91 -1.46
CA LEU A 10 -7.78 3.26 -1.89
C LEU A 10 -7.79 4.16 -3.12
N GLU A 11 -8.70 3.95 -4.07
CA GLU A 11 -8.89 4.83 -5.23
C GLU A 11 -9.32 6.24 -4.82
N GLU A 12 -10.13 6.39 -3.77
CA GLU A 12 -10.47 7.70 -3.21
C GLU A 12 -9.30 8.39 -2.49
N ILE A 13 -8.34 7.62 -1.98
CA ILE A 13 -7.19 8.15 -1.21
C ILE A 13 -6.01 8.47 -2.13
N PHE A 14 -5.69 7.56 -3.04
CA PHE A 14 -4.51 7.63 -3.92
C PHE A 14 -4.84 8.12 -5.33
N GLY A 15 -6.11 8.08 -5.72
CA GLY A 15 -6.57 8.33 -7.08
C GLY A 15 -6.66 7.03 -7.89
N THR A 16 -7.74 6.90 -8.66
CA THR A 16 -8.03 5.69 -9.47
C THR A 16 -6.88 5.32 -10.40
N GLN A 17 -6.36 6.29 -11.16
CA GLN A 17 -5.26 6.05 -12.09
C GLN A 17 -4.02 5.50 -11.38
N PHE A 18 -3.67 6.07 -10.23
CA PHE A 18 -2.49 5.63 -9.48
C PHE A 18 -2.65 4.22 -8.92
N VAL A 19 -3.84 3.86 -8.44
CA VAL A 19 -4.13 2.50 -7.96
C VAL A 19 -4.03 1.49 -9.10
N GLU A 20 -4.59 1.79 -10.27
CA GLU A 20 -4.48 0.92 -11.44
C GLU A 20 -3.02 0.74 -11.88
N GLU A 21 -2.26 1.84 -11.96
CA GLU A 21 -0.83 1.82 -12.30
C GLU A 21 0.01 1.06 -11.26
N ALA A 22 -0.31 1.19 -9.97
CA ALA A 22 0.37 0.47 -8.90
C ALA A 22 0.16 -1.04 -9.01
N LEU A 23 -1.08 -1.48 -9.27
CA LEU A 23 -1.39 -2.91 -9.43
C LEU A 23 -0.69 -3.53 -10.65
N ALA A 24 -0.40 -2.75 -11.68
CA ALA A 24 0.42 -3.17 -12.82
C ALA A 24 1.92 -3.28 -12.50
N GLN A 25 2.35 -2.82 -11.32
CA GLN A 25 3.75 -2.72 -10.87
C GLN A 25 4.01 -3.58 -9.63
N SER A 26 3.37 -4.75 -9.52
CA SER A 26 3.56 -5.68 -8.38
C SER A 26 5.04 -6.07 -8.17
N GLU A 27 5.82 -6.26 -9.24
CA GLU A 27 7.26 -6.55 -9.12
C GLU A 27 8.03 -5.41 -8.42
N LEU A 28 7.76 -4.16 -8.79
CA LEU A 28 8.36 -2.99 -8.15
C LEU A 28 7.93 -2.88 -6.68
N ALA A 29 6.66 -3.18 -6.36
CA ALA A 29 6.19 -3.23 -4.98
C ALA A 29 7.01 -4.23 -4.14
N GLN A 30 7.24 -5.43 -4.68
CA GLN A 30 8.00 -6.48 -4.01
C GLN A 30 9.47 -6.06 -3.80
N GLU A 31 10.11 -5.45 -4.81
CA GLU A 31 11.46 -4.91 -4.69
C GLU A 31 11.55 -3.85 -3.59
N VAL A 32 10.62 -2.87 -3.56
CA VAL A 32 10.60 -1.82 -2.53
C VAL A 32 10.44 -2.41 -1.13
N ILE A 33 9.57 -3.42 -0.96
CA ILE A 33 9.33 -4.09 0.32
C ILE A 33 10.58 -4.85 0.76
N TYR A 34 11.24 -5.55 -0.16
CA TYR A 34 12.44 -6.34 0.12
C TYR A 34 13.64 -5.44 0.47
N ASP A 35 13.84 -4.35 -0.26
CA ASP A 35 14.97 -3.45 -0.09
C ASP A 35 14.84 -2.58 1.17
N ARG A 36 13.62 -2.15 1.50
CA ARG A 36 13.35 -1.20 2.58
C ARG A 36 12.22 -1.67 3.52
N PRO A 37 12.32 -2.88 4.12
CA PRO A 37 11.21 -3.49 4.88
C PRO A 37 10.84 -2.70 6.14
N LYS A 38 11.82 -2.02 6.77
CA LYS A 38 11.58 -1.17 7.94
C LYS A 38 10.81 0.10 7.58
N ASP A 39 11.15 0.73 6.47
CA ASP A 39 10.50 1.96 6.02
C ASP A 39 9.09 1.64 5.55
N PHE A 40 8.93 0.53 4.81
CA PHE A 40 7.62 0.00 4.44
C PHE A 40 6.74 -0.28 5.67
N LYS A 41 7.27 -0.93 6.70
CA LYS A 41 6.56 -1.10 7.98
C LYS A 41 6.08 0.24 8.56
N GLN A 42 6.95 1.25 8.59
CA GLN A 42 6.56 2.56 9.13
C GLN A 42 5.49 3.23 8.27
N ALA A 43 5.56 3.06 6.94
CA ALA A 43 4.57 3.59 6.01
C ALA A 43 3.18 2.97 6.25
N VAL A 44 3.12 1.64 6.37
CA VAL A 44 1.88 0.90 6.65
C VAL A 44 1.29 1.31 8.00
N LEU A 45 2.10 1.30 9.06
CA LEU A 45 1.63 1.67 10.40
C LEU A 45 1.20 3.14 10.47
N GLY A 46 1.91 4.04 9.77
CA GLY A 46 1.52 5.44 9.67
C GLY A 46 0.18 5.60 9.00
N PHE A 47 -0.05 4.91 7.88
CA PHE A 47 -1.32 4.94 7.15
C PHE A 47 -2.49 4.36 7.97
N GLN A 48 -2.29 3.20 8.61
CA GLN A 48 -3.33 2.52 9.39
C GLN A 48 -3.74 3.28 10.66
N ARG A 49 -2.88 4.13 11.22
CA ARG A 49 -3.20 4.94 12.40
C ARG A 49 -4.19 6.07 12.11
N LEU A 50 -4.33 6.46 10.85
CA LEU A 50 -5.19 7.57 10.44
C LEU A 50 -6.64 7.10 10.35
N SER A 51 -7.53 7.83 11.01
CA SER A 51 -8.96 7.51 11.08
C SER A 51 -9.81 8.28 10.07
N PHE A 52 -9.28 9.38 9.53
CA PHE A 52 -10.01 10.27 8.63
C PHE A 52 -9.44 10.23 7.22
N ARG A 53 -10.34 10.26 6.22
CA ARG A 53 -9.98 10.15 4.79
C ARG A 53 -9.05 11.28 4.33
N ASP A 54 -9.31 12.52 4.76
CA ASP A 54 -8.46 13.67 4.42
C ASP A 54 -7.04 13.54 4.98
N GLU A 55 -6.88 12.89 6.14
CA GLU A 55 -5.56 12.63 6.72
C GLU A 55 -4.83 11.55 5.93
N GLN A 56 -5.52 10.48 5.55
CA GLN A 56 -4.99 9.41 4.71
C GLN A 56 -4.55 9.94 3.34
N GLN A 57 -5.32 10.84 2.73
CA GLN A 57 -4.96 11.51 1.48
C GLN A 57 -3.69 12.35 1.62
N ARG A 58 -3.61 13.18 2.67
CA ARG A 58 -2.41 13.99 2.93
C ARG A 58 -1.18 13.13 3.19
N TYR A 59 -1.35 12.03 3.92
CA TYR A 59 -0.29 11.07 4.18
C TYR A 59 0.17 10.39 2.88
N ALA A 60 -0.77 9.88 2.09
CA ALA A 60 -0.52 9.26 0.79
C ALA A 60 0.21 10.22 -0.17
N ALA A 61 -0.20 11.49 -0.22
CA ALA A 61 0.46 12.52 -1.03
C ALA A 61 1.90 12.83 -0.60
N GLY A 62 2.26 12.52 0.65
CA GLY A 62 3.62 12.69 1.18
C GLY A 62 4.51 11.45 1.02
N LEU A 63 3.97 10.32 0.55
CA LEU A 63 4.76 9.11 0.31
C LEU A 63 5.58 9.24 -0.96
N GLU A 64 6.79 8.69 -0.93
CA GLU A 64 7.54 8.40 -2.15
C GLU A 64 6.71 7.45 -3.04
N THR A 65 6.72 7.67 -4.35
CA THR A 65 5.92 6.91 -5.32
C THR A 65 6.04 5.39 -5.15
N GLY A 66 7.26 4.86 -5.01
CA GLY A 66 7.48 3.42 -4.81
C GLY A 66 6.87 2.89 -3.51
N MET A 67 6.85 3.71 -2.45
CA MET A 67 6.22 3.36 -1.17
C MET A 67 4.69 3.34 -1.28
N GLY A 68 4.12 4.29 -2.04
CA GLY A 68 2.69 4.29 -2.36
C GLY A 68 2.27 3.05 -3.14
N ILE A 69 3.05 2.68 -4.16
CA ILE A 69 2.85 1.46 -4.96
C ILE A 69 2.91 0.23 -4.04
N ALA A 70 3.96 0.10 -3.24
CA ALA A 70 4.14 -1.00 -2.31
C ALA A 70 2.96 -1.14 -1.32
N LEU A 71 2.45 -0.02 -0.79
CA LEU A 71 1.34 -0.03 0.16
C LEU A 71 0.03 -0.48 -0.50
N ILE A 72 -0.26 -0.02 -1.72
CA ILE A 72 -1.45 -0.44 -2.47
C ILE A 72 -1.38 -1.93 -2.80
N CYS A 73 -0.25 -2.40 -3.34
CA CYS A 73 -0.06 -3.81 -3.69
C CYS A 73 -0.13 -4.70 -2.46
N ALA A 74 0.47 -4.31 -1.33
CA ALA A 74 0.37 -5.07 -0.09
C ALA A 74 -1.06 -5.19 0.46
N LEU A 75 -2.00 -4.35 0.03
CA LEU A 75 -3.40 -4.39 0.46
C LEU A 75 -4.32 -5.09 -0.56
N LEU A 76 -3.99 -5.04 -1.85
CA LEU A 76 -4.88 -5.47 -2.94
C LEU A 76 -4.32 -6.60 -3.82
N ASP A 77 -3.01 -6.81 -3.82
CA ASP A 77 -2.31 -7.79 -4.67
C ASP A 77 -1.84 -9.00 -3.84
N GLU A 78 -2.19 -10.20 -4.29
CA GLU A 78 -1.96 -11.44 -3.55
C GLU A 78 -0.47 -11.84 -3.45
N PRO A 79 0.33 -11.82 -4.53
CA PRO A 79 1.78 -12.05 -4.45
C PRO A 79 2.49 -11.11 -3.46
N THR A 80 2.12 -9.83 -3.47
CA THR A 80 2.72 -8.85 -2.55
C THR A 80 2.32 -9.13 -1.10
N ARG A 81 1.08 -9.57 -0.85
CA ARG A 81 0.62 -9.98 0.49
C ARG A 81 1.34 -11.23 1.01
N GLU A 82 1.61 -12.20 0.14
CA GLU A 82 2.40 -13.38 0.50
C GLU A 82 3.82 -12.97 0.92
N LEU A 83 4.48 -12.10 0.16
CA LEU A 83 5.80 -11.57 0.52
C LEU A 83 5.80 -10.86 1.88
N VAL A 84 4.81 -10.01 2.15
CA VAL A 84 4.65 -9.35 3.46
C VAL A 84 4.56 -10.37 4.59
N TRP A 85 3.85 -11.48 4.36
CA TRP A 85 3.73 -12.56 5.34
C TRP A 85 5.05 -13.30 5.55
N GLU A 86 5.75 -13.64 4.46
CA GLU A 86 7.05 -14.32 4.49
C GLU A 86 8.13 -13.50 5.21
N LEU A 87 8.13 -12.18 5.01
CA LEU A 87 9.06 -11.26 5.67
C LEU A 87 8.71 -10.99 7.14
N GLY A 88 7.64 -11.61 7.67
CA GLY A 88 7.18 -11.38 9.05
C GLY A 88 6.67 -9.95 9.27
N LEU A 89 6.25 -9.28 8.20
CA LEU A 89 5.71 -7.92 8.19
C LEU A 89 4.19 -7.92 8.37
N ASN A 90 3.62 -8.95 8.99
CA ASN A 90 2.19 -9.05 9.26
C ASN A 90 1.76 -7.97 10.26
N TYR A 91 1.22 -6.88 9.74
CA TYR A 91 0.66 -5.75 10.49
C TYR A 91 -0.87 -5.69 10.40
N ILE A 92 -1.49 -6.83 10.09
CA ILE A 92 -2.94 -7.03 9.95
C ILE A 92 -3.37 -8.13 10.91
#